data_AF-A0A410GCI3-F1
#
_entry.id   AF-A0A410GCI3-F1
#
_cell.length_a   1.000
_cell.length_b   1.000
_cell.length_c   1.000
_cell.angle_alpha   90.00
_cell.angle_beta   90.00
_cell.angle_gamma   90.00
#
_symmetry.space_group_name_H-M   'P 1'
#
loop_
_entity.id
_entity.type
_entity.pdbx_description
1 polymer ?
#
loop_
_entity_poly.entity_id
_entity_poly.type
_entity_poly.pdbx_seq_one_letter_code
_entity_poly.pdbx_strand_id
1 'polypeptide(L)'
;MRIGFNVRLLMVPATVAALFALPALAQYTGPSTINEGSVAAILADPQDDQAVQLQGHLLRRTSHDQYIFSDGSGEIVAEIDDKRFPAQAVSEKTKVEIIGEVDTGLTRPPEIEVDSIRVIQ
;
A
#
# COMPACT_ATOMS: atom_id res chain seq x y z
N MET A 1 58.94 4.95 -48.80
CA MET A 1 58.15 6.17 -49.09
C MET A 1 57.39 6.52 -47.81
N ARG A 2 57.98 7.33 -46.91
CA ARG A 2 57.73 8.78 -46.74
C ARG A 2 56.29 9.14 -46.30
N ILE A 3 56.19 9.59 -45.04
CA ILE A 3 55.40 10.75 -44.53
C ILE A 3 53.88 10.47 -44.31
N GLY A 4 53.23 10.86 -43.21
CA GLY A 4 53.60 11.85 -42.19
C GLY A 4 52.68 11.92 -40.96
N PHE A 5 53.04 12.91 -40.13
CA PHE A 5 52.60 13.26 -38.78
C PHE A 5 51.42 14.27 -38.76
N ASN A 6 50.83 14.45 -37.56
CA ASN A 6 50.10 15.64 -37.01
C ASN A 6 48.56 15.55 -36.92
N VAL A 7 47.97 15.42 -35.71
CA VAL A 7 47.66 16.43 -34.67
C VAL A 7 46.48 17.33 -35.03
N ARG A 8 45.36 17.24 -34.29
CA ARG A 8 44.79 18.38 -33.53
C ARG A 8 43.63 17.98 -32.60
N LEU A 9 43.83 18.29 -31.33
CA LEU A 9 42.83 18.40 -30.28
C LEU A 9 41.84 19.53 -30.61
N LEU A 10 40.53 19.28 -30.49
CA LEU A 10 39.52 20.33 -30.26
C LEU A 10 38.48 19.80 -29.28
N MET A 11 38.58 20.33 -28.07
CA MET A 11 37.72 20.16 -26.92
C MET A 11 36.41 20.93 -27.16
N VAL A 12 35.26 20.27 -27.00
CA VAL A 12 33.95 20.92 -26.87
C VAL A 12 33.35 20.44 -25.55
N PRO A 13 33.27 21.25 -24.49
CA PRO A 13 32.49 20.90 -23.32
C PRO A 13 31.02 21.13 -23.68
N ALA A 14 30.32 20.07 -24.08
CA ALA A 14 28.87 20.10 -24.14
C ALA A 14 28.36 20.22 -22.69
N THR A 15 27.86 21.40 -22.32
CA THR A 15 27.17 21.67 -21.06
C THR A 15 25.98 20.72 -20.94
N VAL A 16 26.12 19.69 -20.09
CA VAL A 16 25.01 18.85 -19.65
C VAL A 16 24.20 19.67 -18.64
N ALA A 17 23.12 20.30 -19.10
CA ALA A 17 22.11 20.84 -18.19
C ALA A 17 21.32 19.67 -17.60
N ALA A 18 21.80 19.11 -16.50
CA ALA A 18 21.04 18.14 -15.72
C ALA A 18 19.86 18.86 -15.07
N LEU A 19 18.65 18.73 -15.64
CA LEU A 19 17.42 19.02 -14.92
C LEU A 19 17.29 17.99 -13.80
N PHE A 20 17.79 18.34 -12.61
CA PHE A 20 17.44 17.61 -11.39
C PHE A 20 15.96 17.86 -11.11
N ALA A 21 15.11 16.89 -11.45
CA ALA A 21 13.76 16.84 -10.95
C ALA A 21 13.85 16.69 -9.42
N LEU A 22 13.56 17.76 -8.69
CA LEU A 22 13.45 17.69 -7.23
C LEU A 22 12.26 16.78 -6.90
N PRO A 23 12.40 15.79 -6.01
CA PRO A 23 11.25 15.03 -5.56
C PRO A 23 10.27 15.99 -4.88
N ALA A 24 9.04 16.04 -5.38
CA ALA A 24 7.94 16.71 -4.70
C ALA A 24 7.63 15.88 -3.43
N LEU A 25 8.21 16.28 -2.30
CA LEU A 25 7.87 15.69 -1.01
C LEU A 25 6.54 16.29 -0.56
N ALA A 26 5.50 15.46 -0.49
CA ALA A 26 4.28 15.82 0.22
C ALA A 26 4.63 15.97 1.72
N GLN A 27 4.69 17.22 2.21
CA GLN A 27 5.10 17.58 3.57
C GLN A 27 3.90 17.81 4.51
N TYR A 28 2.86 16.98 4.43
CA TYR A 28 1.77 17.04 5.40
C TYR A 28 2.23 16.38 6.72
N THR A 29 2.46 17.20 7.75
CA THR A 29 2.81 16.76 9.12
C THR A 29 1.71 17.07 10.13
N GLY A 30 0.49 17.33 9.64
CA GLY A 30 -0.68 17.54 10.50
C GLY A 30 -1.21 16.21 11.05
N PRO A 31 -2.20 16.25 11.96
CA PRO A 31 -2.83 15.04 12.47
C PRO A 31 -3.38 14.17 11.32
N SER A 32 -3.13 12.87 11.40
CA SER A 32 -3.76 11.86 10.55
C SER A 32 -5.01 11.32 11.25
N THR A 33 -6.09 11.13 10.50
CA THR A 33 -7.36 10.61 11.03
C THR A 33 -7.50 9.09 10.92
N ILE A 34 -6.52 8.41 10.33
CA ILE A 34 -6.51 6.95 10.21
C ILE A 34 -6.22 6.36 11.59
N ASN A 35 -7.14 5.55 12.12
CA ASN A 35 -6.98 4.91 13.41
C ASN A 35 -6.10 3.66 13.26
N GLU A 36 -4.94 3.63 13.94
CA GLU A 36 -4.15 2.42 14.13
C GLU A 36 -4.82 1.56 15.21
N GLY A 37 -5.83 0.79 14.80
CA GLY A 37 -6.68 -0.02 15.68
C GLY A 37 -6.31 -1.50 15.69
N SER A 38 -7.12 -2.30 16.40
CA SER A 38 -7.11 -3.76 16.30
C SER A 38 -8.48 -4.28 15.88
N VAL A 39 -8.52 -5.46 15.27
CA VAL A 39 -9.77 -6.13 14.89
C VAL A 39 -10.68 -6.31 16.12
N ALA A 40 -10.12 -6.71 17.25
CA ALA A 40 -10.89 -6.86 18.49
C ALA A 40 -11.52 -5.55 18.97
N ALA A 41 -10.81 -4.41 18.84
CA ALA A 41 -11.35 -3.10 19.22
C ALA A 41 -12.48 -2.67 18.29
N ILE A 42 -12.32 -2.88 16.98
CA ILE A 42 -13.37 -2.60 15.98
C ILE A 42 -14.62 -3.41 16.28
N LEU A 43 -14.48 -4.71 16.56
CA LEU A 43 -15.62 -5.59 16.85
C LEU A 43 -16.32 -5.25 18.18
N ALA A 44 -15.61 -4.64 19.13
CA ALA A 44 -16.18 -4.25 20.42
C ALA A 44 -17.06 -2.99 20.33
N ASP A 45 -16.71 -2.07 19.43
CA ASP A 45 -17.43 -0.81 19.21
C ASP A 45 -17.32 -0.37 17.73
N PRO A 46 -18.03 -1.05 16.82
CA PRO A 46 -17.92 -0.78 15.39
C PRO A 46 -18.59 0.54 15.04
N GLN A 47 -17.84 1.43 14.38
CA GLN A 47 -18.33 2.73 13.92
C GLN A 47 -18.33 2.72 12.39
N ASP A 48 -19.49 2.97 11.79
CA ASP A 48 -19.65 3.04 10.33
C ASP A 48 -18.77 4.16 9.72
N ASP A 49 -18.24 3.93 8.53
CA ASP A 49 -17.31 4.82 7.81
C ASP A 49 -16.01 5.14 8.58
N GLN A 50 -15.69 4.39 9.65
CA GLN A 50 -14.46 4.60 10.39
C GLN A 50 -13.25 4.15 9.57
N ALA A 51 -12.38 5.10 9.21
CA ALA A 51 -11.11 4.81 8.57
C ALA A 51 -10.15 4.07 9.51
N VAL A 52 -9.62 2.94 9.04
CA VAL A 52 -8.72 2.05 9.79
C VAL A 52 -7.46 1.69 8.98
N GLN A 53 -6.38 1.45 9.71
CA GLN A 53 -5.19 0.79 9.19
C GLN A 53 -4.86 -0.41 10.07
N LEU A 54 -4.82 -1.60 9.47
CA LEU A 54 -4.62 -2.86 10.18
C LEU A 54 -3.50 -3.67 9.56
N GLN A 55 -2.71 -4.35 10.38
CA GLN A 55 -1.63 -5.22 9.93
C GLN A 55 -1.86 -6.67 10.38
N GLY A 56 -1.76 -7.60 9.45
CA GLY A 56 -2.19 -8.98 9.69
C GLY A 56 -2.00 -9.89 8.50
N HIS A 57 -2.85 -10.91 8.39
CA HIS A 57 -2.81 -11.92 7.34
C HIS A 57 -4.21 -12.17 6.77
N LEU A 58 -4.28 -12.44 5.46
CA LEU A 58 -5.48 -12.96 4.82
C LEU A 58 -5.50 -14.49 4.96
N LEU A 59 -6.34 -15.02 5.83
CA LEU A 59 -6.36 -16.45 6.17
C LEU A 59 -6.98 -17.31 5.08
N ARG A 60 -8.08 -16.84 4.47
CA ARG A 60 -8.81 -17.55 3.41
C ARG A 60 -9.79 -16.62 2.68
N ARG A 61 -10.09 -16.95 1.42
CA ARG A 61 -11.16 -16.32 0.63
C ARG A 61 -12.50 -17.01 0.92
N THR A 62 -13.56 -16.25 1.17
CA THR A 62 -14.92 -16.75 1.44
C THR A 62 -15.89 -16.56 0.28
N SER A 63 -15.68 -15.54 -0.57
CA SER A 63 -16.48 -15.27 -1.77
C SER A 63 -15.61 -14.62 -2.86
N HIS A 64 -16.17 -13.95 -3.88
CA HIS A 64 -15.35 -13.25 -4.87
C HIS A 64 -14.44 -12.23 -4.16
N ASP A 65 -14.99 -11.22 -3.51
CA ASP A 65 -14.16 -10.14 -2.96
C ASP A 65 -13.95 -10.26 -1.45
N GLN A 66 -14.53 -11.27 -0.79
CA GLN A 66 -14.42 -11.40 0.67
C GLN A 66 -13.30 -12.34 1.12
N TYR A 67 -12.52 -11.87 2.08
CA TYR A 67 -11.42 -12.59 2.70
C TYR A 67 -11.55 -12.51 4.22
N ILE A 68 -11.13 -13.55 4.94
CA ILE A 68 -10.95 -13.47 6.39
C ILE A 68 -9.58 -12.86 6.68
N PHE A 69 -9.58 -11.70 7.33
CA PHE A 69 -8.38 -11.02 7.80
C PHE A 69 -8.21 -11.23 9.31
N SER A 70 -6.98 -11.42 9.76
CA SER A 70 -6.63 -11.44 11.18
C SER A 70 -5.37 -10.64 11.47
N ASP A 71 -5.44 -9.79 12.49
CA ASP A 71 -4.30 -9.10 13.09
C ASP A 71 -3.74 -9.84 14.34
N GLY A 72 -4.29 -11.02 14.66
CA GLY A 72 -3.98 -11.81 15.85
C GLY A 72 -4.80 -11.46 17.09
N SER A 73 -5.54 -10.34 17.10
CA SER A 73 -6.50 -9.99 18.16
C SER A 73 -7.90 -10.54 17.88
N GLY A 74 -8.23 -10.74 16.60
CA GLY A 74 -9.51 -11.29 16.15
C GLY A 74 -9.48 -11.63 14.66
N GLU A 75 -10.66 -11.96 14.14
CA GLU A 75 -10.89 -12.19 12.71
C GLU A 75 -12.06 -11.32 12.25
N ILE A 76 -11.95 -10.71 11.07
CA ILE A 76 -12.99 -9.91 10.44
C ILE A 76 -12.99 -10.17 8.93
N VAL A 77 -14.16 -10.00 8.30
CA VAL A 77 -14.23 -10.00 6.84
C VAL A 77 -13.57 -8.73 6.31
N ALA A 78 -12.72 -8.87 5.32
CA ALA A 78 -12.19 -7.79 4.50
C ALA A 78 -12.71 -7.98 3.08
N GLU A 79 -13.45 -7.00 2.57
CA GLU A 79 -13.85 -6.92 1.18
C GLU A 79 -12.75 -6.23 0.37
N ILE A 80 -12.13 -6.98 -0.55
CA ILE A 80 -10.95 -6.57 -1.32
C ILE A 80 -11.20 -6.91 -2.79
N ASP A 81 -11.52 -5.88 -3.59
CA ASP A 81 -11.60 -6.01 -5.04
C ASP A 81 -10.24 -6.48 -5.60
N ASP A 82 -10.27 -7.41 -6.56
CA ASP A 82 -9.09 -7.97 -7.23
C ASP A 82 -8.07 -6.89 -7.69
N LYS A 83 -8.54 -5.70 -8.08
CA LYS A 83 -7.69 -4.58 -8.54
C LYS A 83 -6.87 -3.92 -7.42
N ARG A 84 -7.19 -4.17 -6.15
CA ARG A 84 -6.46 -3.65 -4.99
C ARG A 84 -5.22 -4.47 -4.67
N PHE A 85 -5.19 -5.74 -5.06
CA PHE A 85 -4.07 -6.61 -4.76
C PHE A 85 -2.77 -6.15 -5.44
N PRO A 86 -1.62 -6.27 -4.76
CA PRO A 86 -0.33 -6.01 -5.36
C PRO A 86 -0.02 -7.07 -6.44
N ALA A 87 0.91 -6.75 -7.34
CA ALA A 87 1.34 -7.69 -8.39
C ALA A 87 2.00 -8.97 -7.85
N GLN A 88 2.52 -8.94 -6.63
CA GLN A 88 3.08 -10.14 -5.98
C GLN A 88 1.97 -11.00 -5.36
N ALA A 89 2.20 -12.31 -5.34
CA ALA A 89 1.26 -13.24 -4.72
C ALA A 89 1.15 -13.00 -3.19
N VAL A 90 -0.08 -12.93 -2.70
CA VAL A 90 -0.41 -12.86 -1.27
C VAL A 90 -1.00 -14.21 -0.87
N SER A 91 -0.41 -14.86 0.13
CA SER A 91 -0.94 -16.07 0.76
C SER A 91 -1.23 -15.83 2.24
N GLU A 92 -1.74 -16.84 2.93
CA GLU A 92 -1.98 -16.86 4.38
C GLU A 92 -0.73 -16.64 5.23
N LYS A 93 0.46 -16.77 4.65
CA LYS A 93 1.75 -16.53 5.30
C LYS A 93 2.29 -15.13 5.03
N THR A 94 1.67 -14.40 4.12
CA THR A 94 2.09 -13.06 3.73
C THR A 94 1.51 -12.07 4.73
N LYS A 95 2.38 -11.36 5.45
CA LYS A 95 1.94 -10.26 6.28
C LYS A 95 1.58 -9.07 5.39
N VAL A 96 0.41 -8.49 5.63
CA VAL A 96 -0.12 -7.37 4.86
C VAL A 96 -0.55 -6.24 5.77
N GLU A 97 -0.55 -5.03 5.24
CA GLU A 97 -1.27 -3.90 5.78
C GLU A 97 -2.48 -3.63 4.87
N ILE A 98 -3.65 -3.48 5.48
CA ILE A 98 -4.86 -3.02 4.82
C ILE A 98 -5.23 -1.63 5.35
N ILE A 99 -5.68 -0.75 4.46
CA ILE A 99 -6.31 0.52 4.80
C ILE A 99 -7.70 0.50 4.16
N GLY A 100 -8.70 0.90 4.92
CA GLY A 100 -10.08 0.87 4.48
C GLY A 100 -11.01 1.49 5.52
N GLU A 101 -12.30 1.24 5.35
CA GLU A 101 -13.37 1.75 6.20
C GLU A 101 -14.14 0.58 6.83
N VAL A 102 -14.63 0.77 8.04
CA VAL A 102 -15.55 -0.19 8.69
C VAL A 102 -16.94 0.00 8.07
N ASP A 103 -17.47 -1.03 7.43
CA ASP A 103 -18.89 -1.12 7.06
C ASP A 103 -19.60 -1.95 8.12
N THR A 104 -20.54 -1.34 8.84
CA THR A 104 -21.31 -2.04 9.87
C THR A 104 -22.45 -2.87 9.30
N GLY A 105 -22.96 -2.51 8.12
CA GLY A 105 -24.12 -3.11 7.46
C GLY A 105 -25.39 -3.12 8.33
N LEU A 106 -26.56 -3.16 7.70
CA LEU A 106 -27.83 -3.21 8.46
C LEU A 106 -28.21 -4.62 8.92
N THR A 107 -27.78 -5.66 8.21
CA THR A 107 -28.23 -7.05 8.40
C THR A 107 -27.10 -8.07 8.37
N ARG A 108 -25.85 -7.62 8.45
CA ARG A 108 -24.62 -8.42 8.34
C ARG A 108 -23.64 -8.00 9.44
N PRO A 109 -22.70 -8.87 9.85
CA PRO A 109 -21.62 -8.46 10.74
C PRO A 109 -20.74 -7.38 10.09
N PRO A 110 -20.04 -6.56 10.89
CA PRO A 110 -19.10 -5.57 10.37
C PRO A 110 -18.01 -6.21 9.51
N GLU A 111 -17.62 -5.50 8.46
CA GLU A 111 -16.46 -5.83 7.62
C GLU A 111 -15.59 -4.60 7.38
N ILE A 112 -14.43 -4.83 6.78
CA ILE A 112 -13.57 -3.76 6.29
C ILE A 112 -13.71 -3.69 4.77
N GLU A 113 -14.20 -2.56 4.25
CA GLU A 113 -14.10 -2.25 2.83
C GLU A 113 -12.69 -1.73 2.53
N VAL A 114 -11.88 -2.51 1.81
CA VAL A 114 -10.45 -2.24 1.65
C VAL A 114 -10.17 -1.34 0.45
N ASP A 115 -9.63 -0.17 0.73
CA ASP A 115 -9.15 0.79 -0.27
C ASP A 115 -7.76 0.47 -0.78
N SER A 116 -6.89 -0.04 0.09
CA SER A 116 -5.54 -0.43 -0.30
C SER A 116 -5.01 -1.59 0.54
N ILE A 117 -4.26 -2.46 -0.13
CA ILE A 117 -3.52 -3.55 0.49
C ILE A 117 -2.08 -3.52 0.01
N ARG A 118 -1.15 -3.66 0.95
CA ARG A 118 0.27 -3.82 0.63
C ARG A 118 0.88 -4.94 1.45
N VAL A 119 1.81 -5.67 0.86
CA VAL A 119 2.64 -6.61 1.63
C VAL A 119 3.66 -5.82 2.43
N ILE A 120 3.83 -6.22 3.68
CA ILE A 120 4.83 -5.65 4.59
C ILE A 120 5.82 -6.75 5.00
N GLN A 121 7.08 -6.36 5.22
CA GLN A 121 8.17 -7.26 5.61
C GLN A 121 8.32 -7.34 7.13
#